data_AF-A0AAU7QRJ6-F1
#
_entry.id   AF-A0AAU7QRJ6-F1
#
_cell.length_a   1.000
_cell.length_b   1.000
_cell.length_c   1.000
_cell.angle_alpha   90.00
_cell.angle_beta   90.00
_cell.angle_gamma   90.00
#
_symmetry.space_group_name_H-M   'P 1'
#
loop_
_entity.id
_entity.type
_entity.pdbx_description
1 polymer ?
#
loop_
_entity_poly.entity_id
_entity_poly.type
_entity_poly.pdbx_seq_one_letter_code
_entity_poly.pdbx_strand_id
1 'polypeptide(L)'
;MKNLLNFNINDINYINSVIKDYKKYYNYFTPLNFKNKNFYFKVKNKKIVFGLGVIKGIGKIFIKKIKIILKNNKFLNNFYLLIKNIYLNLINKRNIKILIYSSLLDKFFKKKINKYYLIKKKKLTN
;
A
#
# COMPACT_ATOMS: atom_id res chain seq x y z
N MET A 1 -4.56 18.24 -10.41
CA MET A 1 -4.58 17.35 -9.22
C MET A 1 -3.40 16.36 -9.14
N LYS A 2 -3.21 15.43 -10.08
CA LYS A 2 -2.09 14.45 -10.05
C LYS A 2 -0.71 15.08 -9.72
N ASN A 3 -0.37 16.19 -10.38
CA ASN A 3 0.92 16.85 -10.19
C ASN A 3 1.09 17.41 -8.76
N LEU A 4 0.04 18.03 -8.19
CA LEU A 4 0.03 18.51 -6.81
C LEU A 4 0.20 17.37 -5.80
N LEU A 5 -0.50 16.25 -6.00
CA LEU A 5 -0.36 15.06 -5.15
C LEU A 5 1.05 14.44 -5.24
N ASN A 6 1.69 14.51 -6.41
CA ASN A 6 3.05 14.00 -6.59
C ASN A 6 4.11 14.93 -6.01
N PHE A 7 3.90 16.24 -6.09
CA PHE A 7 4.76 17.24 -5.45
C PHE A 7 4.73 17.07 -3.93
N ASN A 8 3.54 16.89 -3.36
CA ASN A 8 3.34 16.72 -1.92
C ASN A 8 3.29 15.24 -1.49
N ILE A 9 3.95 14.32 -2.20
CA ILE A 9 3.78 12.87 -1.98
C ILE A 9 4.17 12.40 -0.57
N ASN A 10 5.05 13.14 0.10
CA ASN A 10 5.51 12.86 1.46
C ASN A 10 4.63 13.50 2.54
N ASP A 11 3.74 14.43 2.17
CA ASP A 11 2.83 15.09 3.09
C ASP A 11 1.48 14.36 3.11
N ILE A 12 1.36 13.43 4.05
CA ILE A 12 0.14 12.63 4.24
C ILE A 12 -1.04 13.49 4.71
N ASN A 13 -0.80 14.57 5.44
CA ASN A 13 -1.88 15.43 5.93
C ASN A 13 -2.50 16.19 4.75
N TYR A 14 -1.66 16.77 3.88
CA TYR A 14 -2.10 17.38 2.64
C TYR A 14 -2.80 16.40 1.71
N ILE A 15 -2.24 15.20 1.52
CA ILE A 15 -2.87 14.18 0.67
C ILE A 15 -4.25 13.79 1.23
N ASN A 16 -4.36 13.64 2.56
CA ASN A 16 -5.63 13.32 3.21
C ASN A 16 -6.67 14.44 3.10
N SER A 17 -6.28 15.71 3.21
CA SER A 17 -7.22 16.83 3.01
C SER A 17 -7.74 16.83 1.57
N VAL A 18 -6.86 16.74 0.57
CA VAL A 18 -7.25 16.65 -0.84
C VAL A 18 -8.16 15.44 -1.09
N ILE A 19 -7.85 14.26 -0.55
CA ILE A 19 -8.74 13.10 -0.73
C ILE A 19 -10.10 13.34 -0.08
N LYS A 20 -10.17 13.96 1.10
CA LYS A 20 -11.45 14.26 1.78
C LYS A 20 -12.30 15.21 0.97
N ASP A 21 -11.70 16.29 0.45
CA ASP A 21 -12.40 17.31 -0.33
C ASP A 21 -12.97 16.73 -1.62
N TYR A 22 -12.20 15.85 -2.28
CA TYR A 22 -12.57 15.28 -3.57
C TYR A 22 -13.37 13.98 -3.48
N LYS A 23 -13.39 13.30 -2.33
CA LYS A 23 -14.26 12.13 -2.09
C LYS A 23 -15.74 12.48 -2.22
N LYS A 24 -16.10 13.75 -1.98
CA LYS A 24 -17.47 14.27 -2.15
C LYS A 24 -17.99 14.15 -3.59
N TYR A 25 -17.10 14.04 -4.58
CA TYR A 25 -17.45 13.96 -6.00
C TYR A 25 -17.42 12.52 -6.59
N TYR A 26 -17.33 11.50 -5.72
CA TYR A 26 -17.34 10.03 -5.96
C TYR A 26 -16.43 9.44 -7.07
N ASN A 27 -15.88 8.25 -6.79
CA ASN A 27 -15.12 7.37 -7.70
C ASN A 27 -13.81 7.88 -8.34
N TYR A 28 -13.34 9.08 -8.01
CA TYR A 28 -12.09 9.63 -8.55
C TYR A 28 -10.80 8.95 -8.07
N PHE A 29 -10.82 8.17 -6.99
CA PHE A 29 -9.61 7.55 -6.45
C PHE A 29 -9.74 6.03 -6.39
N THR A 30 -8.72 5.30 -6.83
CA THR A 30 -8.66 3.83 -6.63
C THR A 30 -8.06 3.52 -5.26
N PRO A 31 -8.38 2.37 -4.63
CA PRO A 31 -7.61 1.93 -3.46
C PRO A 31 -6.14 1.65 -3.82
N LEU A 32 -5.26 1.66 -2.80
CA LEU A 32 -3.89 1.17 -2.92
C LEU A 32 -3.91 -0.32 -3.32
N ASN A 33 -3.07 -0.69 -4.30
CA ASN A 33 -3.04 -2.04 -4.84
C ASN A 33 -1.64 -2.39 -5.34
N PHE A 34 -1.15 -3.58 -4.99
CA PHE A 34 0.11 -4.14 -5.50
C PHE A 34 0.18 -4.28 -7.03
N LYS A 35 -0.98 -4.36 -7.71
CA LYS A 35 -1.03 -4.27 -9.18
C LYS A 35 -0.49 -2.93 -9.67
N ASN A 36 -0.73 -1.83 -8.94
CA ASN A 36 -0.10 -0.56 -9.25
C ASN A 36 1.29 -0.49 -8.62
N LYS A 37 2.29 -0.73 -9.45
CA LYS A 37 3.70 -0.77 -9.05
C LYS A 37 4.35 0.62 -9.00
N ASN A 38 3.62 1.70 -9.29
CA ASN A 38 4.22 3.04 -9.42
C ASN A 38 4.49 3.69 -8.07
N PHE A 39 5.57 4.48 -7.98
CA PHE A 39 5.86 5.27 -6.79
C PHE A 39 4.89 6.46 -6.68
N TYR A 40 4.71 7.18 -7.79
CA TYR A 40 3.88 8.37 -7.91
C TYR A 40 2.43 8.04 -8.29
N PHE A 41 1.53 8.96 -7.98
CA PHE A 41 0.15 8.96 -8.45
C PHE A 41 0.10 9.00 -9.97
N LYS A 42 -0.88 8.29 -10.55
CA LYS A 42 -1.17 8.29 -11.98
C LYS A 42 -2.65 8.53 -12.23
N VAL A 43 -3.00 8.90 -13.45
CA VAL A 43 -4.39 8.96 -13.90
C VAL A 43 -4.64 7.78 -14.82
N LYS A 44 -5.72 7.03 -14.60
CA LYS A 44 -6.20 5.96 -15.46
C LYS A 44 -7.72 5.96 -15.48
N ASN A 45 -8.33 5.96 -16.67
CA ASN A 45 -9.78 5.96 -16.86
C ASN A 45 -10.49 7.07 -16.05
N LYS A 46 -9.97 8.30 -16.13
CA LYS A 46 -10.44 9.48 -15.38
C LYS A 46 -10.34 9.36 -13.84
N LYS A 47 -9.68 8.31 -13.32
CA LYS A 47 -9.43 8.10 -11.88
C LYS A 47 -7.96 8.29 -11.54
N ILE A 48 -7.70 8.86 -10.37
CA ILE A 48 -6.39 8.90 -9.73
C ILE A 48 -6.10 7.54 -9.09
N VAL A 49 -5.01 6.94 -9.54
CA VAL A 49 -4.47 5.70 -9.00
C VAL A 49 -3.36 6.05 -8.02
N PHE A 50 -3.51 5.62 -6.76
CA PHE A 50 -2.49 5.85 -5.74
C PHE A 50 -1.17 5.20 -6.11
N GLY A 51 -0.10 5.99 -6.06
CA GLY A 51 1.25 5.47 -6.04
C GLY A 51 1.59 4.89 -4.67
N LEU A 52 2.47 3.90 -4.63
CA LEU A 52 2.94 3.27 -3.40
C LEU A 52 3.79 4.21 -2.53
N GLY A 53 4.32 5.30 -3.11
CA GLY A 53 5.13 6.30 -2.41
C GLY A 53 4.37 7.12 -1.37
N VAL A 54 3.04 7.14 -1.44
CA VAL A 54 2.17 7.78 -0.43
C VAL A 54 2.29 7.13 0.95
N ILE A 55 2.79 5.90 1.03
CA ILE A 55 2.82 5.13 2.26
C ILE A 55 4.03 5.58 3.08
N LYS A 56 3.76 6.18 4.24
CA LYS A 56 4.82 6.63 5.17
C LYS A 56 5.80 5.49 5.48
N GLY A 57 7.08 5.77 5.34
CA GLY A 57 8.14 4.81 5.63
C GLY A 57 8.42 3.79 4.51
N ILE A 58 7.81 3.94 3.33
CA ILE A 58 8.15 3.17 2.14
C ILE A 58 8.97 4.05 1.17
N GLY A 59 10.24 3.68 0.98
CA GLY A 59 11.13 4.34 0.01
C GLY A 59 11.05 3.75 -1.40
N LYS A 60 11.66 4.45 -2.37
CA LYS A 60 11.75 4.01 -3.77
C LYS A 60 12.41 2.62 -3.91
N ILE A 61 13.42 2.34 -3.10
CA ILE A 61 14.15 1.05 -3.09
C ILE A 61 13.20 -0.10 -2.73
N PHE A 62 12.39 0.06 -1.69
CA PHE A 62 11.40 -0.92 -1.27
C PHE A 62 10.41 -1.23 -2.40
N ILE A 63 9.95 -0.19 -3.11
CA ILE A 63 9.00 -0.37 -4.22
C ILE A 63 9.66 -1.10 -5.40
N LYS A 64 10.91 -0.76 -5.78
CA LYS A 64 11.66 -1.51 -6.80
C LYS A 64 11.77 -2.99 -6.45
N LYS A 65 12.12 -3.25 -5.20
CA LYS A 65 12.24 -4.59 -4.61
C LYS A 65 10.89 -5.35 -4.67
N ILE A 66 9.79 -4.74 -4.27
CA ILE A 66 8.43 -5.32 -4.41
C ILE A 66 8.06 -5.58 -5.87
N LYS A 67 8.43 -4.71 -6.81
CA LYS A 67 8.18 -4.94 -8.25
C LYS A 67 8.79 -6.24 -8.75
N ILE A 68 10.00 -6.55 -8.28
CA ILE A 68 10.76 -7.75 -8.66
C ILE A 68 10.04 -9.00 -8.13
N ILE A 69 9.69 -9.03 -6.84
CA ILE A 69 8.93 -10.15 -6.26
C ILE A 69 7.62 -10.36 -7.02
N LEU A 70 6.91 -9.28 -7.32
CA LEU A 70 5.61 -9.32 -7.98
C LEU A 70 5.71 -9.41 -9.51
N LYS A 71 6.90 -9.63 -10.09
CA LYS A 71 7.04 -9.74 -11.56
C LYS A 71 6.27 -10.96 -12.07
N ASN A 72 6.29 -12.04 -11.29
CA ASN A 72 5.48 -13.24 -11.51
C ASN A 72 4.24 -13.16 -10.61
N ASN A 73 3.10 -12.72 -11.16
CA ASN A 73 1.84 -12.51 -10.43
C ASN A 73 1.30 -13.72 -9.64
N LYS A 74 1.98 -14.89 -9.70
CA LYS A 74 1.68 -16.11 -8.94
C LYS A 74 1.49 -15.85 -7.43
N PHE A 75 2.21 -14.89 -6.85
CA PHE A 75 2.15 -14.61 -5.41
C PHE A 75 0.95 -13.77 -4.98
N LEU A 76 0.22 -13.15 -5.92
CA LEU A 76 -0.85 -12.21 -5.57
C LEU A 76 -2.14 -12.88 -5.05
N ASN A 77 -2.25 -14.21 -5.12
CA ASN A 77 -3.44 -14.95 -4.69
C ASN A 77 -3.23 -15.71 -3.37
N ASN A 78 -1.98 -15.82 -2.89
CA ASN A 78 -1.64 -16.52 -1.65
C ASN A 78 -0.89 -15.58 -0.68
N PHE A 79 -1.54 -15.24 0.43
CA PHE A 79 -1.01 -14.34 1.45
C PHE A 79 0.31 -14.84 2.04
N TYR A 80 0.36 -16.11 2.45
CA TYR A 80 1.54 -16.69 3.09
C TYR A 80 2.74 -16.66 2.14
N LEU A 81 2.52 -17.08 0.89
CA LEU A 81 3.58 -17.09 -0.13
C LEU A 81 4.08 -15.68 -0.45
N LEU A 82 3.18 -14.69 -0.51
CA LEU A 82 3.54 -13.29 -0.68
C LEU A 82 4.40 -12.78 0.47
N ILE A 83 3.95 -12.98 1.72
CA ILE A 83 4.67 -12.50 2.91
C ILE A 83 6.02 -13.22 3.08
N LYS A 84 6.08 -14.53 2.84
CA LYS A 84 7.33 -15.31 2.88
C LYS A 84 8.36 -14.74 1.90
N ASN A 85 7.97 -14.49 0.65
CA ASN A 85 8.87 -13.92 -0.35
C ASN A 85 9.29 -12.49 -0.02
N ILE A 86 8.36 -11.66 0.49
CA ILE A 86 8.65 -10.30 0.95
C ILE A 86 9.67 -10.31 2.09
N TYR A 87 9.49 -11.21 3.06
CA TYR A 87 10.37 -11.34 4.22
C TYR A 87 11.77 -11.81 3.81
N LEU A 88 11.88 -12.87 3.01
CA LEU A 88 13.14 -13.46 2.59
C LEU A 88 14.02 -12.51 1.76
N ASN A 89 13.40 -11.73 0.88
CA ASN A 89 14.17 -11.00 -0.13
C ASN A 89 14.48 -9.54 0.25
N LEU A 90 13.68 -8.91 1.11
CA LEU A 90 13.66 -7.45 1.12
C LEU A 90 13.55 -6.79 2.48
N ILE A 91 12.96 -7.41 3.50
CA ILE A 91 12.21 -6.60 4.46
C ILE A 91 12.23 -7.16 5.89
N ASN A 92 12.73 -6.33 6.80
CA ASN A 92 12.56 -6.48 8.24
C ASN A 92 11.08 -6.40 8.67
N LYS A 93 10.76 -6.92 9.86
CA LYS A 93 9.38 -6.97 10.43
C LYS A 93 8.63 -5.63 10.42
N ARG A 94 9.36 -4.50 10.33
CA ARG A 94 8.80 -3.14 10.23
C ARG A 94 8.04 -2.92 8.92
N ASN A 95 8.58 -3.29 7.76
CA ASN A 95 7.87 -2.92 6.53
C ASN A 95 6.68 -3.85 6.24
N ILE A 96 6.69 -5.09 6.75
CA ILE A 96 5.47 -5.94 6.74
C ILE A 96 4.34 -5.27 7.51
N LYS A 97 4.62 -4.69 8.69
CA LYS A 97 3.62 -3.91 9.43
C LYS A 97 3.07 -2.77 8.58
N ILE A 98 3.95 -1.98 7.95
CA ILE A 98 3.55 -0.86 7.10
C ILE A 98 2.63 -1.32 5.96
N LEU A 99 2.93 -2.45 5.32
CA LEU A 99 2.08 -3.05 4.28
C LEU A 99 0.70 -3.47 4.81
N ILE A 100 0.62 -4.01 6.02
CA ILE A 100 -0.65 -4.39 6.66
C ILE A 100 -1.48 -3.14 6.99
N TYR A 101 -0.84 -2.09 7.53
CA TYR A 101 -1.53 -0.86 7.92
C TYR A 101 -1.97 0.01 6.72
N SER A 102 -1.24 -0.04 5.61
CA SER A 102 -1.56 0.70 4.38
C SER A 102 -2.70 0.12 3.55
N SER A 103 -3.36 -0.94 4.04
CA SER A 103 -4.46 -1.63 3.34
C SER A 103 -4.09 -2.30 2.01
N LEU A 104 -2.81 -2.33 1.65
CA LEU A 104 -2.31 -3.02 0.46
C LEU A 104 -2.60 -4.53 0.46
N LEU A 105 -2.72 -5.11 1.65
CA LEU A 105 -2.98 -6.53 1.86
C LEU A 105 -4.45 -6.84 2.19
N ASP A 106 -5.35 -5.85 2.18
CA ASP A 106 -6.74 -6.04 2.63
C ASP A 106 -7.48 -7.13 1.83
N LYS A 107 -7.20 -7.29 0.53
CA LYS A 107 -7.77 -8.36 -0.29
C LYS A 107 -7.48 -9.78 0.20
N PHE A 108 -6.43 -9.96 1.00
CA PHE A 108 -6.06 -11.26 1.57
C PHE A 108 -6.74 -11.53 2.90
N PHE A 109 -7.30 -10.50 3.54
CA PHE A 109 -7.99 -10.62 4.81
C PHE A 109 -9.49 -10.65 4.55
N LYS A 110 -10.05 -11.87 4.40
CA LYS A 110 -11.50 -12.11 4.20
C LYS A 110 -12.40 -11.46 5.27
N LYS A 111 -11.89 -11.21 6.49
CA LYS A 111 -12.58 -10.51 7.58
C LYS A 111 -11.65 -9.51 8.27
N LYS A 112 -12.15 -8.31 8.64
CA LYS A 112 -11.41 -7.29 9.43
C LYS A 112 -10.75 -7.88 10.69
N ILE A 113 -11.38 -8.88 11.31
CA ILE A 113 -10.91 -9.60 12.50
C ILE A 113 -9.49 -10.17 12.33
N ASN A 114 -9.13 -10.69 11.16
CA ASN A 114 -7.79 -11.26 10.92
C ASN A 114 -6.69 -10.19 10.93
N LYS A 115 -7.02 -8.96 10.51
CA LYS A 115 -6.11 -7.81 10.58
C LYS A 115 -5.88 -7.40 12.04
N TYR A 116 -6.93 -7.36 12.86
CA TYR A 116 -6.85 -7.04 14.28
C TYR A 116 -6.08 -8.08 15.11
N TYR A 117 -6.25 -9.38 14.85
CA TYR A 117 -5.51 -10.45 15.54
C TYR A 117 -3.99 -10.34 15.36
N LEU A 118 -3.54 -10.07 14.13
CA LEU A 118 -2.11 -9.86 13.82
C LEU A 118 -1.52 -8.61 14.50
N ILE A 119 -2.35 -7.58 14.71
CA ILE A 119 -1.95 -6.34 15.38
C ILE A 119 -1.87 -6.54 16.91
N LYS A 120 -2.83 -7.26 17.51
CA LYS A 120 -2.92 -7.47 18.98
C LYS A 120 -1.83 -8.40 19.54
N LYS A 121 -1.48 -9.50 18.86
CA LYS A 121 -0.47 -10.47 19.35
C LYS A 121 0.90 -9.84 19.61
N LYS A 122 1.16 -8.66 19.03
CA LYS A 122 2.42 -7.91 19.19
C LYS A 122 2.42 -6.87 20.31
N LYS A 123 1.25 -6.55 20.90
CA LYS A 123 1.18 -5.74 22.13
C LYS A 123 1.32 -6.58 23.40
N LEU A 124 1.15 -7.90 23.29
CA LEU A 124 1.26 -8.87 24.39
C LEU A 124 2.64 -9.54 24.50
N THR A 125 3.60 -9.14 23.65
CA THR A 125 4.97 -9.74 23.60
C THR A 125 6.06 -8.68 23.73
N ASN A 126 5.72 -7.52 24.28
CA ASN A 126 6.64 -6.47 24.69
C ASN A 126 6.46 -6.26 26.20
#